data_AF-A0A951LCZ6-F1
#
_entry.id   AF-A0A951LCZ6-F1
#
_cell.length_a   1.000
_cell.length_b   1.000
_cell.length_c   1.000
_cell.angle_alpha   90.00
_cell.angle_beta   90.00
_cell.angle_gamma   90.00
#
_symmetry.space_group_name_H-M   'P 1'
#
loop_
_entity.id
_entity.type
_entity.pdbx_description
1 polymer ?
#
loop_
_entity_poly.entity_id
_entity_poly.type
_entity_poly.pdbx_seq_one_letter_code
_entity_poly.pdbx_strand_id
1 'polypeptide(L)'
;MSRFSLAAFAALVLATIAAFFVTQHLKVTTPLIAGAPAPYPAAINPVDGSVCNGLDHRYTTVSFYLLHRSDDVDVYVIDQNGSIVRTLASGRHMRRGVRKPDGVFVWDGREDDGRLAPQGNYYFRVALIHQGRTVEIANGEGKPEPISVITTPPRPVVTGVVPALIPQRGSTAVTIRYQGNEDRGGMVQLYRTDLPGGAYKVKSFATMWRGKQAIWDGYIDQRPAAQGVYLAGFEVTDNACNTGSFPSRLPPAPGSTPHAGITVRYLAAEPPLDPVRAGTPTTVYVDSRTQRYRWSLQRVGAHAASASGLGSRDELRLTTPGSGPGLYLLAVQSGSHQTAVPLVLSGRKPARMLVVLPSLTWQGQNPVDEDGDGVPDTLDAGGPIELARPLMDGLPPGLADEAGLLAYLDRSHLPYDLTTDQGLIDGVGPALTPHAGVVLAGSERWLPSSLSHALRAYVEQGGHVLSLGIDSLRRTVTEAAGEARDPTAAQATDALAARPGALITGNHDLVSVISDGLGIFAGTSGALLGYSSYQPFLSVASPAQLVSQAGTGNGPPSIVGYRLAQGIVVDIGLSGFGSSLPSNVNAQELIGHLWSVLGA
;
A
#
# COMPACT_ATOMS: atom_id res chain seq x y z
N MET A 1 35.39 69.67 58.52
CA MET A 1 35.82 68.98 57.28
C MET A 1 36.78 69.90 56.55
N SER A 2 38.05 69.49 56.38
CA SER A 2 39.06 70.35 55.77
C SER A 2 38.73 70.52 54.29
N ARG A 3 38.96 71.73 53.75
CA ARG A 3 38.76 72.03 52.32
C ARG A 3 39.52 71.07 51.39
N PHE A 4 40.54 70.40 51.93
CA PHE A 4 41.33 69.37 51.25
C PHE A 4 40.55 68.07 51.02
N SER A 5 39.74 67.63 51.99
CA SER A 5 38.93 66.41 51.87
C SER A 5 37.84 66.55 50.80
N LEU A 6 37.23 67.74 50.72
CA LEU A 6 36.20 68.05 49.73
C LEU A 6 36.79 68.11 48.30
N ALA A 7 37.97 68.72 48.15
CA ALA A 7 38.67 68.81 46.88
C ALA A 7 39.14 67.43 46.38
N ALA A 8 39.68 66.58 47.28
CA ALA A 8 40.08 65.23 46.94
C ALA A 8 38.88 64.35 46.52
N PHE A 9 37.75 64.48 47.22
CA PHE A 9 36.52 63.78 46.85
C PHE A 9 35.97 64.25 45.49
N ALA A 10 35.91 65.57 45.25
CA ALA A 10 35.46 66.11 43.97
C ALA A 10 36.36 65.68 42.80
N ALA A 11 37.68 65.65 43.00
CA ALA A 11 38.63 65.15 42.01
C ALA A 11 38.44 63.64 41.73
N LEU A 12 38.19 62.84 42.77
CA LEU A 12 37.93 61.40 42.62
C LEU A 12 36.62 61.15 41.86
N VAL A 13 35.56 61.91 42.16
CA VAL A 13 34.26 61.82 41.46
C VAL A 13 34.42 62.22 39.99
N LEU A 14 35.11 63.31 39.69
CA LEU A 14 35.40 63.69 38.30
C LEU A 14 36.23 62.64 37.56
N ALA A 15 37.23 62.05 38.23
CA ALA A 15 38.05 61.00 37.65
C ALA A 15 37.25 59.70 37.40
N THR A 16 36.34 59.31 38.30
CA THR A 16 35.48 58.13 38.11
C THR A 16 34.41 58.36 37.05
N ILE A 17 33.83 59.56 36.97
CA ILE A 17 32.92 59.92 35.88
C ILE A 17 33.67 59.93 34.55
N ALA A 18 34.86 60.52 34.47
CA ALA A 18 35.68 60.48 33.27
C ALA A 18 36.07 59.05 32.88
N ALA A 19 36.46 58.21 33.84
CA ALA A 19 36.74 56.79 33.61
C ALA A 19 35.48 56.03 33.16
N PHE A 20 34.31 56.33 33.72
CA PHE A 20 33.02 55.77 33.27
C PHE A 20 32.69 56.22 31.85
N PHE A 21 32.82 57.50 31.50
CA PHE A 21 32.58 57.97 30.15
C PHE A 21 33.60 57.43 29.15
N VAL A 22 34.88 57.28 29.52
CA VAL A 22 35.90 56.65 28.68
C VAL A 22 35.59 55.16 28.51
N THR A 23 35.20 54.44 29.56
CA THR A 23 34.84 53.02 29.46
C THR A 23 33.53 52.80 28.71
N GLN A 24 32.52 53.65 28.90
CA GLN A 24 31.28 53.63 28.11
C GLN A 24 31.53 54.03 26.66
N HIS A 25 32.37 55.03 26.39
CA HIS A 25 32.75 55.39 25.03
C HIS A 25 33.51 54.23 24.36
N LEU A 26 34.46 53.59 25.05
CA LEU A 26 35.15 52.39 24.55
C LEU A 26 34.21 51.20 24.32
N LYS A 27 33.14 51.07 25.12
CA LYS A 27 32.07 50.06 24.93
C LYS A 27 31.09 50.40 23.81
N VAL A 28 30.90 51.68 23.49
CA VAL A 28 29.88 52.19 22.56
C VAL A 28 30.49 52.64 21.21
N THR A 29 31.82 52.75 21.09
CA THR A 29 32.46 53.16 19.83
C THR A 29 32.43 52.04 18.79
N THR A 30 31.46 52.19 17.88
CA THR A 30 31.47 51.80 16.45
C THR A 30 31.69 50.33 16.10
N PRO A 31 30.81 49.71 15.29
CA PRO A 31 31.00 48.33 14.85
C PRO A 31 32.33 48.16 14.12
N LEU A 32 33.22 47.32 14.66
CA LEU A 32 34.58 47.09 14.12
C LEU A 32 34.55 46.32 12.81
N ILE A 33 33.52 45.50 12.66
CA ILE A 33 33.21 44.70 11.48
C ILE A 33 31.86 45.16 10.91
N ALA A 34 31.73 45.13 9.59
CA ALA A 34 30.51 45.52 8.88
C ALA A 34 30.24 44.58 7.69
N GLY A 35 29.08 44.76 7.04
CA GLY A 35 28.69 43.98 5.85
C GLY A 35 27.60 42.94 6.04
N ALA A 36 26.78 43.07 7.09
CA ALA A 36 25.71 42.15 7.47
C ALA A 36 26.23 40.70 7.64
N PRO A 37 27.03 40.45 8.67
CA PRO A 37 27.80 39.21 8.83
C PRO A 37 26.98 37.98 9.24
N ALA A 38 25.67 37.95 8.98
CA ALA A 38 24.85 36.81 9.35
C ALA A 38 25.33 35.55 8.59
N PRO A 39 25.49 34.41 9.28
CA PRO A 39 25.85 33.15 8.63
C PRO A 39 24.75 32.73 7.64
N TYR A 40 25.15 32.31 6.45
CA TYR A 40 24.22 31.94 5.40
C TYR A 40 24.70 30.70 4.62
N PRO A 41 23.87 29.62 4.56
CA PRO A 41 22.59 29.44 5.26
C PRO A 41 22.74 29.44 6.79
N ALA A 42 21.66 29.82 7.49
CA ALA A 42 21.63 29.90 8.97
C ALA A 42 21.42 28.53 9.65
N ALA A 43 21.19 27.47 8.87
CA ALA A 43 21.19 26.09 9.34
C ALA A 43 21.80 25.16 8.28
N ILE A 44 22.59 24.19 8.75
CA ILE A 44 23.34 23.25 7.89
C ILE A 44 23.16 21.81 8.37
N ASN A 45 23.22 20.86 7.43
CA ASN A 45 23.46 19.45 7.69
C ASN A 45 24.82 19.07 7.06
N PRO A 46 25.89 18.95 7.85
CA PRO A 46 27.22 18.65 7.33
C PRO A 46 27.41 17.21 6.84
N VAL A 47 26.43 16.32 7.06
CA VAL A 47 26.46 14.91 6.65
C VAL A 47 25.72 14.75 5.33
N ASP A 48 24.42 15.03 5.35
CA ASP A 48 23.49 14.73 4.26
C ASP A 48 22.83 16.00 3.69
N GLY A 49 23.37 17.18 4.01
CA GLY A 49 22.89 18.44 3.45
C GLY A 49 22.78 18.37 1.94
N SER A 50 21.67 18.89 1.43
CA SER A 50 21.37 18.93 0.01
C SER A 50 21.10 20.37 -0.45
N VAL A 51 20.91 20.55 -1.75
CA VAL A 51 20.62 21.86 -2.32
C VAL A 51 19.12 22.13 -2.27
N CYS A 52 18.70 23.03 -1.38
CA CYS A 52 17.33 23.52 -1.29
C CYS A 52 17.27 24.99 -1.71
N ASN A 53 16.29 25.36 -2.53
CA ASN A 53 16.12 26.75 -3.00
C ASN A 53 17.40 27.36 -3.62
N GLY A 54 18.24 26.53 -4.25
CA GLY A 54 19.52 26.95 -4.85
C GLY A 54 20.66 27.17 -3.85
N LEU A 55 20.52 26.76 -2.59
CA LEU A 55 21.52 26.89 -1.53
C LEU A 55 22.02 25.53 -1.09
N ASP A 56 23.34 25.36 -1.01
CA ASP A 56 23.98 24.18 -0.44
C ASP A 56 23.97 24.28 1.10
N HIS A 57 23.29 23.34 1.76
CA HIS A 57 23.21 23.27 3.22
C HIS A 57 24.28 22.38 3.87
N ARG A 58 25.30 21.93 3.12
CA ARG A 58 26.46 21.20 3.70
C ARG A 58 27.43 22.10 4.45
N TYR A 59 27.39 23.40 4.18
CA TYR A 59 28.27 24.38 4.80
C TYR A 59 27.55 25.72 4.95
N THR A 60 28.06 26.55 5.84
CA THR A 60 27.64 27.94 5.97
C THR A 60 28.78 28.87 5.61
N THR A 61 28.45 30.05 5.13
CA THR A 61 29.42 31.12 4.88
C THR A 61 29.12 32.30 5.79
N VAL A 62 30.16 32.78 6.47
CA VAL A 62 30.15 34.08 7.13
C VAL A 62 31.01 35.04 6.31
N SER A 63 30.55 36.28 6.14
CA SER A 63 31.36 37.28 5.43
C SER A 63 31.20 38.69 5.97
N PHE A 64 32.32 39.38 6.11
CA PHE A 64 32.40 40.71 6.71
C PHE A 64 33.61 41.48 6.15
N TYR A 65 33.70 42.77 6.49
CA TYR A 65 34.89 43.57 6.25
C TYR A 65 35.19 44.46 7.45
N LEU A 66 36.44 44.88 7.60
CA LEU A 66 36.86 45.77 8.68
C LEU A 66 36.51 47.22 8.32
N LEU A 67 35.81 47.93 9.21
CA LEU A 67 35.23 49.25 8.89
C LEU A 67 36.28 50.38 8.94
N HIS A 68 37.16 50.35 9.94
CA HIS A 68 38.00 51.50 10.28
C HIS A 68 39.46 51.34 9.89
N ARG A 69 40.04 50.14 10.00
CA ARG A 69 41.46 49.87 9.76
C ARG A 69 41.66 48.44 9.26
N SER A 70 42.76 48.19 8.57
CA SER A 70 43.22 46.83 8.28
C SER A 70 43.73 46.17 9.57
N ASP A 71 43.60 44.86 9.66
CA ASP A 71 44.06 44.06 10.80
C ASP A 71 44.33 42.62 10.36
N ASP A 72 45.00 41.85 11.21
CA ASP A 72 45.08 40.40 11.09
C ASP A 72 44.01 39.81 12.01
N VAL A 73 43.26 38.84 11.49
CA VAL A 73 42.11 38.27 12.21
C VAL A 73 42.26 36.78 12.42
N ASP A 74 41.79 36.31 13.58
CA ASP A 74 41.42 34.92 13.76
C ASP A 74 39.90 34.80 13.71
N VAL A 75 39.41 33.75 13.06
CA VAL A 75 37.98 33.47 12.95
C VAL A 75 37.71 32.09 13.52
N TYR A 76 36.86 32.04 14.53
CA TYR A 76 36.51 30.85 15.27
C TYR A 76 35.03 30.55 15.11
N VAL A 77 34.69 29.26 15.13
CA VAL A 77 33.35 28.79 15.46
C VAL A 77 33.37 28.35 16.92
N ILE A 78 32.38 28.82 17.68
CA ILE A 78 32.22 28.51 19.10
C ILE A 78 30.88 27.81 19.35
N ASP A 79 30.83 26.95 20.37
CA ASP A 79 29.58 26.36 20.86
C ASP A 79 28.79 27.34 21.77
N GLN A 80 27.67 26.88 22.31
CA GLN A 80 26.83 27.67 23.24
C GLN A 80 27.52 28.00 24.57
N ASN A 81 28.58 27.29 24.94
CA ASN A 81 29.37 27.54 26.14
C ASN A 81 30.52 28.53 25.87
N GLY A 82 30.71 28.93 24.61
CA GLY A 82 31.80 29.80 24.18
C GLY A 82 33.12 29.08 23.94
N SER A 83 33.13 27.74 23.96
CA SER A 83 34.29 26.91 23.64
C SER A 83 34.56 26.96 22.14
N ILE A 84 35.82 27.13 21.74
CA ILE A 84 36.21 27.08 20.32
C ILE A 84 36.13 25.63 19.86
N VAL A 85 35.32 25.38 18.84
CA VAL A 85 35.17 24.06 18.21
C VAL A 85 35.89 23.98 16.87
N ARG A 86 36.07 25.11 16.19
CA ARG A 86 36.78 25.19 14.91
C ARG A 86 37.50 26.51 14.74
N THR A 87 38.71 26.45 14.22
CA THR A 87 39.48 27.60 13.75
C THR A 87 39.39 27.68 12.22
N LEU A 88 38.74 28.71 11.69
CA LEU A 88 38.57 28.91 10.24
C LEU A 88 39.70 29.72 9.61
N ALA A 89 40.30 30.60 10.40
CA ALA A 89 41.42 31.41 9.99
C ALA A 89 42.26 31.76 11.21
N SER A 90 43.59 31.78 11.02
CA SER A 90 44.50 32.33 12.00
C SER A 90 45.45 33.32 11.32
N GLY A 91 45.61 34.51 11.90
CA GLY A 91 46.49 35.57 11.38
C GLY A 91 46.11 36.06 9.97
N ARG A 92 44.83 36.01 9.58
CA ARG A 92 44.39 36.38 8.23
C ARG A 92 44.41 37.89 8.08
N HIS A 93 45.31 38.40 7.25
CA HIS A 93 45.32 39.82 6.90
C HIS A 93 44.04 40.23 6.16
N MET A 94 43.35 41.24 6.70
CA MET A 94 42.16 41.84 6.10
C MET A 94 42.36 43.33 5.86
N ARG A 95 42.17 43.77 4.62
CA ARG A 95 42.21 45.20 4.29
C ARG A 95 40.93 45.90 4.74
N ARG A 96 41.08 47.15 5.18
CA ARG A 96 39.94 48.04 5.46
C ARG A 96 38.98 48.08 4.26
N GLY A 97 37.70 47.83 4.52
CA GLY A 97 36.63 47.94 3.52
C GLY A 97 36.59 46.83 2.46
N VAL A 98 37.50 45.85 2.50
CA VAL A 98 37.56 44.77 1.50
C VAL A 98 36.85 43.53 2.03
N ARG A 99 35.73 43.17 1.41
CA ARG A 99 34.96 41.94 1.73
C ARG A 99 35.49 40.72 0.98
N LYS A 100 35.70 40.84 -0.33
CA LYS A 100 36.26 39.77 -1.18
C LYS A 100 37.62 40.21 -1.69
N PRO A 101 38.66 39.37 -1.62
CA PRO A 101 38.69 37.98 -1.12
C PRO A 101 38.96 37.84 0.39
N ASP A 102 39.10 38.95 1.12
CA ASP A 102 39.72 38.96 2.45
C ASP A 102 38.83 38.38 3.55
N GLY A 103 37.51 38.65 3.50
CA GLY A 103 36.57 38.42 4.60
C GLY A 103 35.43 37.48 4.25
N VAL A 104 35.72 36.36 3.58
CA VAL A 104 34.77 35.26 3.34
C VAL A 104 35.33 34.01 4.01
N PHE A 105 34.58 33.45 4.95
CA PHE A 105 34.97 32.25 5.69
C PHE A 105 33.85 31.21 5.62
N VAL A 106 34.22 29.96 5.44
CA VAL A 106 33.29 28.83 5.26
C VAL A 106 33.47 27.86 6.39
N TRP A 107 32.36 27.40 6.96
CA TRP A 107 32.35 26.29 7.91
C TRP A 107 31.50 25.15 7.37
N ASP A 108 32.10 23.97 7.30
CA ASP A 108 31.50 22.72 6.81
C ASP A 108 30.90 21.87 7.94
N GLY A 109 30.69 22.45 9.13
CA GLY A 109 30.13 21.76 10.29
C GLY A 109 31.09 20.77 10.96
N ARG A 110 32.41 20.86 10.71
CA ARG A 110 33.42 20.03 11.38
C ARG A 110 34.16 20.78 12.47
N GLU A 111 34.62 20.06 13.47
CA GLU A 111 35.52 20.54 14.53
C GLU A 111 36.99 20.53 14.07
N ASP A 112 37.90 21.11 14.85
CA ASP A 112 39.34 21.17 14.52
C ASP A 112 39.99 19.78 14.40
N ASP A 113 39.49 18.79 15.14
CA ASP A 113 39.95 17.39 15.06
C ASP A 113 39.36 16.61 13.87
N GLY A 114 38.54 17.28 13.05
CA GLY A 114 37.89 16.71 11.87
C GLY A 114 36.57 15.98 12.14
N ARG A 115 36.16 15.82 13.40
CA ARG A 115 34.87 15.25 13.77
C ARG A 115 33.73 16.17 13.33
N LEU A 116 32.55 15.59 13.18
CA LEU A 116 31.33 16.37 12.96
C LEU A 116 30.92 17.06 14.25
N ALA A 117 30.63 18.36 14.13
CA ALA A 117 30.04 19.12 15.22
C ALA A 117 28.67 18.51 15.59
N PRO A 118 28.39 18.25 16.88
CA PRO A 118 27.08 17.78 17.32
C PRO A 118 25.92 18.67 16.88
N GLN A 119 24.71 18.11 16.82
CA GLN A 119 23.50 18.91 16.59
C GLN A 119 23.35 19.98 17.69
N GLY A 120 23.20 21.24 17.29
CA GLY A 120 23.19 22.36 18.23
C GLY A 120 23.34 23.72 17.54
N ASN A 121 23.38 24.78 18.34
CA ASN A 121 23.66 26.13 17.84
C ASN A 121 25.12 26.48 18.08
N TYR A 122 25.72 27.11 17.08
CA TYR A 122 27.10 27.60 17.10
C TYR A 122 27.12 29.07 16.69
N TYR A 123 28.24 29.73 16.98
CA TYR A 123 28.40 31.16 16.71
C TYR A 123 29.77 31.44 16.12
N PHE A 124 29.89 32.52 15.35
CA PHE A 124 31.16 32.99 14.83
C PHE A 124 31.77 34.03 15.77
N ARG A 125 33.02 33.83 16.14
CA ARG A 125 33.80 34.75 16.98
C ARG A 125 35.05 35.18 16.22
N VAL A 126 35.29 36.49 16.17
CA VAL A 126 36.38 37.10 15.43
C VAL A 126 37.32 37.80 16.41
N ALA A 127 38.60 37.44 16.43
CA ALA A 127 39.62 38.17 17.16
C ALA A 127 40.37 39.11 16.21
N LEU A 128 40.48 40.38 16.61
CA LEU A 128 41.22 41.44 15.92
C LEU A 128 42.58 41.58 16.62
N ILE A 129 43.63 41.01 16.03
CA ILE A 129 44.90 40.75 16.71
C ILE A 129 45.58 42.03 17.17
N HIS A 130 45.76 43.01 16.27
CA HIS A 130 46.46 44.25 16.62
C HIS A 130 45.62 45.22 17.44
N GLN A 131 44.30 45.01 17.47
CA GLN A 131 43.38 45.81 18.27
C GLN A 131 43.12 45.22 19.66
N GLY A 132 43.50 43.95 19.91
CA GLY A 132 43.26 43.26 21.18
C GLY A 132 41.77 43.13 21.52
N ARG A 133 40.92 42.92 20.51
CA ARG A 133 39.46 42.87 20.66
C ARG A 133 38.89 41.59 20.09
N THR A 134 37.80 41.11 20.68
CA THR A 134 37.04 39.97 20.19
C THR A 134 35.59 40.40 19.97
N VAL A 135 35.03 40.00 18.83
CA VAL A 135 33.65 40.32 18.43
C VAL A 135 32.95 39.02 18.09
N GLU A 136 31.80 38.79 18.72
CA GLU A 136 30.87 37.76 18.26
C GLU A 136 29.96 38.36 17.19
N ILE A 137 29.72 37.58 16.13
CA ILE A 137 28.79 37.96 15.09
C ILE A 137 27.40 38.08 15.70
N ALA A 138 26.84 39.28 15.61
CA ALA A 138 25.56 39.63 16.18
C ALA A 138 24.74 40.48 15.19
N ASN A 139 23.43 40.49 15.40
CA ASN A 139 22.48 41.25 14.60
C ASN A 139 22.52 42.76 14.94
N GLY A 140 21.69 43.56 14.25
CA GLY A 140 21.61 45.01 14.48
C GLY A 140 21.15 45.42 15.89
N GLU A 141 20.61 44.50 16.68
CA GLU A 141 20.21 44.69 18.09
C GLU A 141 21.28 44.20 19.09
N GLY A 142 22.42 43.70 18.61
CA GLY A 142 23.50 43.15 19.44
C GLY A 142 23.23 41.74 19.96
N LYS A 143 22.25 41.01 19.42
CA LYS A 143 22.01 39.60 19.75
C LYS A 143 22.88 38.70 18.86
N PRO A 144 23.62 37.71 19.41
CA PRO A 144 24.40 36.77 18.62
C PRO A 144 23.56 36.07 17.55
N GLU A 145 24.10 35.96 16.34
CA GLU A 145 23.45 35.26 15.22
C GLU A 145 23.89 33.79 15.22
N PRO A 146 22.99 32.83 15.54
CA PRO A 146 23.34 31.43 15.55
C PRO A 146 23.43 30.85 14.14
N ILE A 147 24.30 29.85 13.98
CA ILE A 147 24.23 28.83 12.95
C ILE A 147 23.80 27.52 13.60
N SER A 148 22.70 26.92 13.14
CA SER A 148 22.23 25.63 13.64
C SER A 148 22.80 24.47 12.82
N VAL A 149 23.45 23.52 13.49
CA VAL A 149 23.77 22.20 12.91
C VAL A 149 22.58 21.30 13.19
N ILE A 150 21.88 20.83 12.15
CA ILE A 150 20.72 19.95 12.24
C ILE A 150 20.96 18.74 11.35
N THR A 151 21.10 17.56 11.95
CA THR A 151 21.42 16.32 11.23
C THR A 151 20.27 15.31 11.26
N THR A 152 19.22 15.59 12.04
CA THR A 152 18.06 14.72 12.17
C THR A 152 16.90 15.28 11.36
N PRO A 153 16.37 14.55 10.35
CA PRO A 153 15.19 14.99 9.62
C PRO A 153 13.95 15.09 10.51
N PRO A 154 12.99 15.95 10.16
CA PRO A 154 11.68 15.98 10.80
C PRO A 154 11.01 14.60 10.78
N ARG A 155 10.11 14.36 11.72
CA ARG A 155 9.27 13.14 11.76
C ARG A 155 7.79 13.54 11.66
N PRO A 156 7.34 13.99 10.48
CA PRO A 156 5.94 14.31 10.30
C PRO A 156 5.07 13.06 10.49
N VAL A 157 3.82 13.26 10.88
CA VAL A 157 2.80 12.21 10.95
C VAL A 157 1.46 12.76 10.48
N VAL A 158 0.70 11.95 9.73
CA VAL A 158 -0.73 12.19 9.54
C VAL A 158 -1.45 11.58 10.74
N THR A 159 -2.30 12.39 11.37
CA THR A 159 -2.97 12.07 12.65
C THR A 159 -4.46 11.84 12.49
N GLY A 160 -5.00 12.09 11.29
CA GLY A 160 -6.38 11.79 10.99
C GLY A 160 -6.83 12.35 9.66
N VAL A 161 -7.67 11.56 9.00
CA VAL A 161 -8.37 11.89 7.77
C VAL A 161 -9.86 11.89 8.06
N VAL A 162 -10.55 12.99 7.73
CA VAL A 162 -11.99 13.12 7.96
C VAL A 162 -12.69 13.79 6.77
N PRO A 163 -13.70 13.16 6.17
CA PRO A 163 -14.11 11.76 6.36
C PRO A 163 -13.11 10.78 5.71
N ALA A 164 -13.01 9.55 6.24
CA ALA A 164 -12.20 8.49 5.64
C ALA A 164 -12.86 7.87 4.40
N LEU A 165 -14.18 7.96 4.25
CA LEU A 165 -14.92 7.47 3.08
C LEU A 165 -15.56 8.65 2.33
N ILE A 166 -15.28 8.80 1.03
CA ILE A 166 -15.89 9.81 0.15
C ILE A 166 -16.49 9.19 -1.12
N PRO A 167 -17.50 9.83 -1.74
CA PRO A 167 -18.19 11.04 -1.28
C PRO A 167 -19.09 10.79 -0.06
N GLN A 168 -19.32 11.85 0.71
CA GLN A 168 -20.40 11.98 1.70
C GLN A 168 -21.48 12.91 1.13
N ARG A 169 -22.64 13.05 1.82
CA ARG A 169 -23.82 13.84 1.39
C ARG A 169 -23.46 15.20 0.75
N GLY A 170 -23.24 15.22 -0.57
CA GLY A 170 -22.87 16.41 -1.35
C GLY A 170 -21.43 16.94 -1.17
N SER A 171 -20.52 16.19 -0.55
CA SER A 171 -19.13 16.62 -0.34
C SER A 171 -18.12 15.52 -0.62
N THR A 172 -17.06 15.88 -1.33
CA THR A 172 -15.85 15.08 -1.57
C THR A 172 -14.64 15.63 -0.81
N ALA A 173 -14.82 16.71 -0.03
CA ALA A 173 -13.73 17.34 0.68
C ALA A 173 -13.28 16.49 1.87
N VAL A 174 -11.96 16.31 1.98
CA VAL A 174 -11.28 15.53 3.01
C VAL A 174 -10.32 16.45 3.76
N THR A 175 -10.47 16.51 5.08
CA THR A 175 -9.54 17.20 5.97
C THR A 175 -8.45 16.23 6.42
N ILE A 176 -7.20 16.55 6.13
CA ILE A 176 -6.01 15.78 6.51
C ILE A 176 -5.31 16.55 7.62
N ARG A 177 -5.24 15.97 8.81
CA ARG A 177 -4.59 16.55 10.00
C ARG A 177 -3.21 15.97 10.17
N TYR A 178 -2.23 16.80 10.49
CA TYR A 178 -0.84 16.38 10.62
C TYR A 178 -0.11 17.10 11.76
N GLN A 179 0.98 16.49 12.20
CA GLN A 179 1.89 17.03 13.23
C GLN A 179 3.34 16.72 12.84
N GLY A 180 4.29 17.20 13.66
CA GLY A 180 5.72 16.97 13.43
C GLY A 180 6.30 17.81 12.29
N ASN A 181 5.63 18.91 11.90
CA ASN A 181 6.07 19.81 10.83
C ASN A 181 6.97 20.96 11.30
N GLU A 182 7.30 21.04 12.59
CA GLU A 182 8.17 22.08 13.15
C GLU A 182 7.73 23.51 12.78
N ASP A 183 6.40 23.72 12.75
CA ASP A 183 5.76 24.99 12.35
C ASP A 183 6.06 25.43 10.90
N ARG A 184 6.64 24.55 10.08
CA ARG A 184 6.93 24.80 8.66
C ARG A 184 5.77 24.35 7.78
N GLY A 185 5.75 24.89 6.57
CA GLY A 185 4.97 24.32 5.48
C GLY A 185 5.60 23.01 5.01
N GLY A 186 4.76 22.06 4.62
CA GLY A 186 5.14 20.81 3.99
C GLY A 186 4.28 20.50 2.76
N MET A 187 4.43 19.29 2.23
CA MET A 187 3.68 18.77 1.09
C MET A 187 2.84 17.59 1.54
N VAL A 188 1.51 17.68 1.40
CA VAL A 188 0.67 16.48 1.46
C VAL A 188 0.85 15.72 0.16
N GLN A 189 0.98 14.40 0.25
CA GLN A 189 1.07 13.49 -0.89
C GLN A 189 -0.06 12.47 -0.81
N LEU A 190 -0.79 12.26 -1.89
CA LEU A 190 -1.81 11.22 -1.97
C LEU A 190 -1.29 10.08 -2.83
N TYR A 191 -1.39 8.86 -2.32
CA TYR A 191 -0.97 7.64 -3.01
C TYR A 191 -2.18 6.75 -3.29
N ARG A 192 -2.20 6.06 -4.43
CA ARG A 192 -3.07 4.91 -4.68
C ARG A 192 -2.39 3.65 -4.18
N THR A 193 -3.11 2.81 -3.44
CA THR A 193 -2.54 1.63 -2.77
C THR A 193 -3.25 0.32 -3.11
N ASP A 194 -4.38 0.38 -3.81
CA ASP A 194 -5.24 -0.76 -4.20
C ASP A 194 -4.92 -1.39 -5.55
N LEU A 195 -4.07 -0.76 -6.37
CA LEU A 195 -3.76 -1.27 -7.71
C LEU A 195 -2.52 -2.17 -7.73
N PRO A 196 -2.44 -3.10 -8.71
CA PRO A 196 -1.22 -3.86 -8.97
C PRO A 196 -0.01 -2.94 -9.25
N GLY A 197 1.19 -3.33 -8.80
CA GLY A 197 2.42 -2.56 -8.99
C GLY A 197 2.85 -1.74 -7.78
N GLY A 198 2.06 -1.72 -6.71
CA GLY A 198 2.39 -1.08 -5.44
C GLY A 198 1.97 0.38 -5.34
N ALA A 199 2.24 0.98 -4.18
CA ALA A 199 1.80 2.34 -3.89
C ALA A 199 2.46 3.37 -4.81
N TYR A 200 1.66 4.21 -5.47
CA TYR A 200 2.17 5.29 -6.33
C TYR A 200 1.45 6.61 -6.09
N LYS A 201 2.19 7.71 -6.22
CA LYS A 201 1.69 9.06 -5.94
C LYS A 201 0.80 9.56 -7.07
N VAL A 202 -0.37 10.09 -6.72
CA VAL A 202 -1.36 10.63 -7.66
C VAL A 202 -1.61 12.12 -7.51
N LYS A 203 -1.33 12.70 -6.35
CA LYS A 203 -1.46 14.15 -6.12
C LYS A 203 -0.48 14.60 -5.06
N SER A 204 -0.02 15.84 -5.17
CA SER A 204 0.64 16.54 -4.07
C SER A 204 0.22 18.00 -4.03
N PHE A 205 0.23 18.58 -2.84
CA PHE A 205 -0.07 19.99 -2.67
C PHE A 205 0.59 20.57 -1.42
N ALA A 206 0.95 21.85 -1.51
CA ALA A 206 1.60 22.57 -0.43
C ALA A 206 0.62 22.87 0.70
N THR A 207 1.15 22.87 1.92
CA THR A 207 0.45 23.28 3.13
C THR A 207 0.93 24.65 3.58
N MET A 208 0.08 25.34 4.34
CA MET A 208 0.43 26.65 4.90
C MET A 208 1.49 26.51 6.00
N TRP A 209 2.34 27.53 6.12
CA TRP A 209 3.22 27.68 7.27
C TRP A 209 2.42 27.70 8.58
N ARG A 210 2.94 27.05 9.63
CA ARG A 210 2.24 26.83 10.91
C ARG A 210 0.88 26.12 10.77
N GLY A 211 0.60 25.54 9.60
CA GLY A 211 -0.57 24.71 9.38
C GLY A 211 -0.51 23.45 10.22
N LYS A 212 -1.67 22.93 10.59
CA LYS A 212 -1.85 21.62 11.26
C LYS A 212 -2.82 20.71 10.52
N GLN A 213 -3.38 21.23 9.43
CA GLN A 213 -4.30 20.51 8.57
C GLN A 213 -4.25 21.07 7.16
N ALA A 214 -4.70 20.27 6.20
CA ALA A 214 -4.94 20.69 4.84
C ALA A 214 -6.20 20.00 4.31
N ILE A 215 -6.75 20.55 3.23
CA ILE A 215 -8.00 20.04 2.65
C ILE A 215 -7.69 19.54 1.24
N TRP A 216 -8.01 18.27 1.00
CA TRP A 216 -8.14 17.75 -0.35
C TRP A 216 -9.60 17.87 -0.79
N ASP A 217 -9.82 18.36 -1.99
CA ASP A 217 -11.14 18.54 -2.60
C ASP A 217 -11.79 17.23 -3.10
N GLY A 218 -11.04 16.13 -3.11
CA GLY A 218 -11.47 14.85 -3.69
C GLY A 218 -11.28 14.76 -5.21
N TYR A 219 -10.54 15.70 -5.81
CA TYR A 219 -10.24 15.73 -7.25
C TYR A 219 -8.76 15.43 -7.53
N ILE A 220 -8.47 14.77 -8.64
CA ILE A 220 -7.14 14.55 -9.20
C ILE A 220 -7.19 15.03 -10.64
N ASP A 221 -6.31 15.96 -11.02
CA ASP A 221 -6.28 16.56 -12.37
C ASP A 221 -7.66 17.05 -12.86
N GLN A 222 -8.38 17.77 -11.99
CA GLN A 222 -9.73 18.32 -12.23
C GLN A 222 -10.82 17.27 -12.48
N ARG A 223 -10.55 15.99 -12.20
CA ARG A 223 -11.54 14.90 -12.26
C ARG A 223 -11.79 14.37 -10.84
N PRO A 224 -13.01 13.92 -10.52
CA PRO A 224 -13.24 13.20 -9.28
C PRO A 224 -12.23 12.05 -9.17
N ALA A 225 -11.67 11.84 -7.98
CA ALA A 225 -10.78 10.73 -7.73
C ALA A 225 -11.47 9.42 -8.15
N ALA A 226 -10.74 8.52 -8.81
CA ALA A 226 -11.29 7.22 -9.17
C ALA A 226 -11.62 6.41 -7.91
N GLN A 227 -12.56 5.47 -8.02
CA GLN A 227 -12.85 4.51 -6.95
C GLN A 227 -11.56 3.76 -6.58
N GLY A 228 -11.34 3.54 -5.28
CA GLY A 228 -10.15 2.87 -4.76
C GLY A 228 -9.76 3.29 -3.34
N VAL A 229 -8.65 2.72 -2.86
CA VAL A 229 -8.01 3.06 -1.58
C VAL A 229 -6.87 4.04 -1.82
N TYR A 230 -6.80 5.05 -0.96
CA TYR A 230 -5.77 6.08 -1.00
C TYR A 230 -5.12 6.25 0.37
N LEU A 231 -3.83 6.57 0.36
CA LEU A 231 -3.06 6.91 1.55
C LEU A 231 -2.66 8.39 1.51
N ALA A 232 -2.93 9.12 2.59
CA ALA A 232 -2.41 10.46 2.83
C ALA A 232 -1.03 10.39 3.47
N GLY A 233 0.00 10.73 2.70
CA GLY A 233 1.35 11.00 3.17
C GLY A 233 1.61 12.48 3.42
N PHE A 234 2.69 12.78 4.13
CA PHE A 234 3.10 14.15 4.44
C PHE A 234 4.62 14.27 4.48
N GLU A 235 5.14 15.25 3.76
CA GLU A 235 6.58 15.51 3.61
C GLU A 235 6.91 16.91 4.14
N VAL A 236 7.93 17.03 4.98
CA VAL A 236 8.37 18.31 5.56
C VAL A 236 9.87 18.42 5.44
N THR A 237 10.34 19.57 4.94
CA THR A 237 11.75 19.91 4.89
C THR A 237 12.07 20.94 5.97
N ASP A 238 13.13 20.74 6.75
CA ASP A 238 13.57 21.66 7.82
C ASP A 238 14.48 22.80 7.31
N ASN A 239 14.94 23.66 8.23
CA ASN A 239 15.80 24.81 7.89
C ASN A 239 17.19 24.40 7.37
N ALA A 240 17.65 23.18 7.64
CA ALA A 240 18.92 22.62 7.19
C ALA A 240 18.77 21.76 5.92
N CYS A 241 17.61 21.81 5.27
CA CYS A 241 17.31 21.02 4.06
C CYS A 241 17.28 19.50 4.32
N ASN A 242 16.89 19.08 5.53
CA ASN A 242 16.56 17.70 5.82
C ASN A 242 15.08 17.46 5.56
N THR A 243 14.76 16.45 4.75
CA THR A 243 13.38 16.08 4.45
C THR A 243 12.96 14.84 5.24
N GLY A 244 11.90 15.00 6.03
CA GLY A 244 11.18 13.90 6.68
C GLY A 244 9.88 13.57 5.96
N SER A 245 9.47 12.30 5.97
CA SER A 245 8.23 11.85 5.33
C SER A 245 7.41 10.92 6.21
N PHE A 246 6.09 10.99 6.02
CA PHE A 246 5.11 10.04 6.48
C PHE A 246 4.37 9.44 5.26
N PRO A 247 4.23 8.11 5.15
CA PRO A 247 5.03 7.14 5.91
C PRO A 247 6.52 7.28 5.60
N SER A 248 7.37 6.71 6.45
CA SER A 248 8.83 6.70 6.24
C SER A 248 9.28 5.67 5.18
N ARG A 249 8.37 4.77 4.76
CA ARG A 249 8.60 3.75 3.72
C ARG A 249 7.33 3.57 2.90
N LEU A 250 7.50 3.36 1.60
CA LEU A 250 6.42 3.02 0.67
C LEU A 250 6.75 1.68 -0.03
N PRO A 251 5.77 0.76 -0.17
CA PRO A 251 4.48 0.79 0.53
C PRO A 251 4.67 0.71 2.06
N PRO A 252 3.76 1.29 2.86
CA PRO A 252 3.80 1.10 4.30
C PRO A 252 3.48 -0.36 4.66
N ALA A 253 3.87 -0.78 5.86
CA ALA A 253 3.40 -2.07 6.38
C ALA A 253 1.91 -1.94 6.75
N PRO A 254 1.09 -2.99 6.57
CA PRO A 254 -0.30 -2.99 7.05
C PRO A 254 -0.38 -2.60 8.54
N GLY A 255 -1.36 -1.77 8.90
CA GLY A 255 -1.58 -1.21 10.22
C GLY A 255 -0.59 -0.13 10.66
N SER A 256 0.41 0.23 9.84
CA SER A 256 1.47 1.19 10.23
C SER A 256 1.13 2.66 9.99
N THR A 257 0.02 2.94 9.30
CA THR A 257 -0.43 4.30 8.95
C THR A 257 -1.87 4.58 9.43
N PRO A 258 -2.22 4.28 10.69
CA PRO A 258 -3.60 4.36 11.16
C PRO A 258 -4.21 5.75 10.94
N HIS A 259 -5.46 5.78 10.50
CA HIS A 259 -6.23 7.00 10.23
C HIS A 259 -5.67 7.90 9.10
N ALA A 260 -4.74 7.39 8.28
CA ALA A 260 -4.23 8.07 7.10
C ALA A 260 -4.92 7.62 5.79
N GLY A 261 -5.80 6.63 5.87
CA GLY A 261 -6.53 6.07 4.74
C GLY A 261 -7.74 6.90 4.30
N ILE A 262 -7.96 6.89 2.99
CA ILE A 262 -9.13 7.46 2.33
C ILE A 262 -9.69 6.43 1.34
N THR A 263 -10.90 5.95 1.57
CA THR A 263 -11.67 5.17 0.61
C THR A 263 -12.48 6.10 -0.30
N VAL A 264 -12.31 5.99 -1.60
CA VAL A 264 -13.19 6.62 -2.60
C VAL A 264 -14.14 5.55 -3.13
N ARG A 265 -15.44 5.69 -2.90
CA ARG A 265 -16.46 4.69 -3.32
C ARG A 265 -17.75 5.37 -3.74
N TYR A 266 -18.07 5.30 -5.03
CA TYR A 266 -19.28 5.90 -5.59
C TYR A 266 -20.43 4.90 -5.71
N LEU A 267 -20.09 3.64 -5.99
CA LEU A 267 -21.03 2.55 -6.10
C LEU A 267 -20.34 1.23 -5.77
N ALA A 268 -20.88 0.47 -4.82
CA ALA A 268 -20.43 -0.89 -4.53
C ALA A 268 -21.62 -1.77 -4.17
N ALA A 269 -21.43 -3.08 -4.24
CA ALA A 269 -22.42 -4.04 -3.79
C ALA A 269 -21.75 -5.19 -3.02
N GLU A 270 -22.46 -5.69 -2.03
CA GLU A 270 -22.08 -6.80 -1.17
C GLU A 270 -23.01 -7.97 -1.48
N PRO A 271 -22.53 -8.97 -2.26
CA PRO A 271 -23.29 -10.18 -2.50
C PRO A 271 -23.21 -11.12 -1.28
N PRO A 272 -24.20 -12.02 -1.10
CA PRO A 272 -24.00 -13.15 -0.21
C PRO A 272 -22.86 -14.03 -0.73
N LEU A 273 -21.96 -14.45 0.17
CA LEU A 273 -20.91 -15.41 -0.14
C LEU A 273 -21.43 -16.85 -0.14
N ASP A 274 -22.44 -17.13 0.69
CA ASP A 274 -23.16 -18.39 0.69
C ASP A 274 -24.01 -18.57 -0.58
N PRO A 275 -24.19 -19.83 -1.04
CA PRO A 275 -25.09 -20.10 -2.14
C PRO A 275 -26.54 -19.83 -1.74
N VAL A 276 -27.27 -19.12 -2.60
CA VAL A 276 -28.70 -18.86 -2.42
C VAL A 276 -29.52 -19.93 -3.14
N ARG A 277 -30.53 -20.48 -2.49
CA ARG A 277 -31.40 -21.47 -3.14
C ARG A 277 -32.17 -20.86 -4.31
N ALA A 278 -32.18 -21.52 -5.48
CA ALA A 278 -32.92 -21.04 -6.65
C ALA A 278 -34.44 -20.91 -6.40
N GLY A 279 -35.00 -19.77 -6.81
CA GLY A 279 -36.42 -19.44 -6.64
C GLY A 279 -36.79 -18.90 -5.26
N THR A 280 -35.83 -18.40 -4.47
CA THR A 280 -36.07 -17.87 -3.11
C THR A 280 -35.68 -16.39 -3.00
N PRO A 281 -36.23 -15.65 -2.02
CA PRO A 281 -35.79 -14.29 -1.76
C PRO A 281 -34.33 -14.25 -1.29
N THR A 282 -33.59 -13.22 -1.70
CA THR A 282 -32.27 -12.89 -1.18
C THR A 282 -32.07 -11.38 -1.14
N THR A 283 -31.06 -10.97 -0.39
CA THR A 283 -30.67 -9.58 -0.19
C THR A 283 -29.25 -9.38 -0.70
N VAL A 284 -29.05 -8.29 -1.45
CA VAL A 284 -27.73 -7.74 -1.77
C VAL A 284 -27.68 -6.34 -1.18
N TYR A 285 -26.61 -6.00 -0.45
CA TYR A 285 -26.44 -4.62 0.01
C TYR A 285 -25.79 -3.77 -1.08
N VAL A 286 -26.38 -2.63 -1.39
CA VAL A 286 -25.97 -1.72 -2.46
C VAL A 286 -25.61 -0.38 -1.85
N ASP A 287 -24.32 -0.09 -1.83
CA ASP A 287 -23.82 1.22 -1.46
C ASP A 287 -23.84 2.14 -2.68
N SER A 288 -24.90 2.92 -2.82
CA SER A 288 -25.09 3.89 -3.91
C SER A 288 -24.89 5.34 -3.47
N ARG A 289 -24.29 5.55 -2.30
CA ARG A 289 -24.13 6.89 -1.69
C ARG A 289 -25.48 7.63 -1.60
N THR A 290 -26.53 6.91 -1.21
CA THR A 290 -27.93 7.38 -1.11
C THR A 290 -28.60 7.78 -2.42
N GLN A 291 -27.98 7.48 -3.58
CA GLN A 291 -28.55 7.75 -4.89
C GLN A 291 -29.51 6.64 -5.35
N ARG A 292 -30.39 6.97 -6.29
CA ARG A 292 -31.18 5.94 -6.98
C ARG A 292 -30.28 5.16 -7.93
N TYR A 293 -30.54 3.87 -8.05
CA TYR A 293 -29.83 2.98 -8.95
C TYR A 293 -30.78 2.11 -9.76
N ARG A 294 -30.31 1.65 -10.92
CA ARG A 294 -30.92 0.58 -11.70
C ARG A 294 -30.13 -0.70 -11.49
N TRP A 295 -30.80 -1.84 -11.58
CA TRP A 295 -30.14 -3.13 -11.47
C TRP A 295 -30.66 -4.11 -12.51
N SER A 296 -29.82 -5.05 -12.90
CA SER A 296 -30.17 -6.18 -13.76
C SER A 296 -29.46 -7.43 -13.28
N LEU A 297 -30.20 -8.53 -13.17
CA LEU A 297 -29.70 -9.85 -12.84
C LEU A 297 -29.64 -10.70 -14.10
N GLN A 298 -28.45 -11.17 -14.47
CA GLN A 298 -28.23 -11.94 -15.68
C GLN A 298 -27.49 -13.24 -15.36
N ARG A 299 -28.00 -14.35 -15.88
CA ARG A 299 -27.29 -15.64 -15.79
C ARG A 299 -26.06 -15.62 -16.67
N VAL A 300 -24.94 -16.12 -16.16
CA VAL A 300 -23.72 -16.28 -16.96
C VAL A 300 -24.01 -17.15 -18.20
N GLY A 301 -23.46 -16.75 -19.35
CA GLY A 301 -23.69 -17.40 -20.64
C GLY A 301 -25.03 -17.08 -21.32
N ALA A 302 -25.98 -16.42 -20.65
CA ALA A 302 -27.24 -16.01 -21.24
C ALA A 302 -27.15 -14.62 -21.90
N HIS A 303 -27.95 -14.37 -22.95
CA HIS A 303 -27.99 -13.07 -23.62
C HIS A 303 -28.93 -12.04 -22.98
N ALA A 304 -29.95 -12.50 -22.24
CA ALA A 304 -30.99 -11.65 -21.67
C ALA A 304 -30.93 -11.65 -20.14
N ALA A 305 -31.27 -10.51 -19.54
CA ALA A 305 -31.44 -10.40 -18.10
C ALA A 305 -32.64 -11.25 -17.64
N SER A 306 -32.45 -12.00 -16.56
CA SER A 306 -33.51 -12.77 -15.92
C SER A 306 -34.45 -11.89 -15.10
N ALA A 307 -33.94 -10.78 -14.56
CA ALA A 307 -34.71 -9.76 -13.86
C ALA A 307 -34.03 -8.39 -13.98
N SER A 308 -34.78 -7.31 -13.82
CA SER A 308 -34.24 -5.96 -13.72
C SER A 308 -35.20 -5.07 -12.93
N GLY A 309 -34.70 -3.94 -12.43
CA GLY A 309 -35.51 -2.99 -11.69
C GLY A 309 -34.78 -1.73 -11.27
N LEU A 310 -35.44 -0.97 -10.39
CA LEU A 310 -34.92 0.23 -9.77
C LEU A 310 -34.79 0.00 -8.26
N GLY A 311 -33.81 0.67 -7.65
CA GLY A 311 -33.59 0.66 -6.21
C GLY A 311 -33.14 2.04 -5.71
N SER A 312 -33.28 2.24 -4.41
CA SER A 312 -32.87 3.48 -3.72
C SER A 312 -32.52 3.26 -2.24
N ARG A 313 -32.66 2.03 -1.76
CA ARG A 313 -32.29 1.62 -0.41
C ARG A 313 -30.98 0.84 -0.49
N ASP A 314 -30.24 0.83 0.60
CA ASP A 314 -29.02 0.03 0.71
C ASP A 314 -29.36 -1.46 0.65
N GLU A 315 -30.52 -1.88 1.17
CA GLU A 315 -30.98 -3.26 1.05
C GLU A 315 -31.75 -3.49 -0.28
N LEU A 316 -31.13 -4.19 -1.23
CA LEU A 316 -31.79 -4.66 -2.44
C LEU A 316 -32.33 -6.08 -2.23
N ARG A 317 -33.63 -6.19 -1.99
CA ARG A 317 -34.33 -7.48 -1.94
C ARG A 317 -34.75 -7.92 -3.33
N LEU A 318 -34.34 -9.12 -3.74
CA LEU A 318 -34.69 -9.72 -5.03
C LEU A 318 -35.15 -11.17 -4.85
N THR A 319 -36.00 -11.65 -5.76
CA THR A 319 -36.34 -13.09 -5.83
C THR A 319 -35.47 -13.72 -6.90
N THR A 320 -34.71 -14.74 -6.52
CA THR A 320 -33.80 -15.40 -7.46
C THR A 320 -34.59 -16.21 -8.51
N PRO A 321 -34.10 -16.34 -9.76
CA PRO A 321 -34.74 -17.18 -10.75
C PRO A 321 -34.83 -18.66 -10.32
N GLY A 322 -35.89 -19.35 -10.73
CA GLY A 322 -36.14 -20.75 -10.37
C GLY A 322 -35.55 -21.79 -11.33
N SER A 323 -34.69 -21.39 -12.28
CA SER A 323 -34.19 -22.22 -13.39
C SER A 323 -33.16 -23.29 -12.99
N GLY A 324 -32.92 -23.51 -11.70
CA GLY A 324 -31.92 -24.44 -11.18
C GLY A 324 -30.62 -23.75 -10.77
N PRO A 325 -29.55 -24.52 -10.51
CA PRO A 325 -28.27 -23.95 -10.11
C PRO A 325 -27.63 -23.09 -11.21
N GLY A 326 -26.78 -22.15 -10.81
CA GLY A 326 -26.01 -21.34 -11.74
C GLY A 326 -25.46 -20.05 -11.13
N LEU A 327 -24.49 -19.47 -11.81
CA LEU A 327 -23.92 -18.17 -11.47
C LEU A 327 -24.67 -17.04 -12.20
N TYR A 328 -25.04 -16.03 -11.44
CA TYR A 328 -25.67 -14.81 -11.95
C TYR A 328 -24.81 -13.61 -11.63
N LEU A 329 -24.82 -12.63 -12.52
CA LEU A 329 -24.22 -11.32 -12.30
C LEU A 329 -25.34 -10.33 -12.01
N LEU A 330 -25.28 -9.71 -10.84
CA LEU A 330 -26.12 -8.57 -10.51
C LEU A 330 -25.35 -7.30 -10.87
N ALA A 331 -25.67 -6.72 -12.01
CA ALA A 331 -25.15 -5.42 -12.40
C ALA A 331 -25.99 -4.32 -11.75
N VAL A 332 -25.34 -3.33 -11.14
CA VAL A 332 -25.94 -2.16 -10.51
C VAL A 332 -25.35 -0.91 -11.15
N GLN A 333 -26.19 0.09 -11.40
CA GLN A 333 -25.75 1.36 -11.96
C GLN A 333 -26.43 2.56 -11.31
N SER A 334 -25.62 3.55 -10.93
CA SER A 334 -26.02 4.83 -10.36
C SER A 334 -25.30 5.96 -11.08
N GLY A 335 -26.05 6.77 -11.84
CA GLY A 335 -25.47 7.80 -12.72
C GLY A 335 -24.48 7.19 -13.72
N SER A 336 -23.24 7.68 -13.70
CA SER A 336 -22.12 7.19 -14.52
C SER A 336 -21.37 6.00 -13.91
N HIS A 337 -21.67 5.62 -12.67
CA HIS A 337 -20.98 4.53 -11.97
C HIS A 337 -21.73 3.22 -12.14
N GLN A 338 -20.99 2.16 -12.40
CA GLN A 338 -21.53 0.80 -12.53
C GLN A 338 -20.63 -0.17 -11.77
N THR A 339 -21.25 -1.20 -11.19
CA THR A 339 -20.55 -2.33 -10.59
C THR A 339 -21.35 -3.60 -10.87
N ALA A 340 -20.70 -4.76 -10.77
CA ALA A 340 -21.38 -6.04 -10.88
C ALA A 340 -20.83 -6.99 -9.83
N VAL A 341 -21.69 -7.81 -9.25
CA VAL A 341 -21.32 -8.79 -8.22
C VAL A 341 -21.89 -10.18 -8.56
N PRO A 342 -21.16 -11.26 -8.22
CA PRO A 342 -21.65 -12.62 -8.41
C PRO A 342 -22.78 -12.94 -7.42
N LEU A 343 -23.76 -13.69 -7.89
CA LEU A 343 -24.80 -14.31 -7.06
C LEU A 343 -24.85 -15.79 -7.43
N VAL A 344 -24.48 -16.64 -6.48
CA VAL A 344 -24.35 -18.09 -6.66
C VAL A 344 -25.67 -18.75 -6.29
N LEU A 345 -26.32 -19.43 -7.24
CA LEU A 345 -27.57 -20.14 -6.98
C LEU A 345 -27.37 -21.65 -6.91
N SER A 346 -27.83 -22.25 -5.82
CA SER A 346 -27.83 -23.71 -5.64
C SER A 346 -29.11 -24.36 -6.18
N GLY A 347 -28.99 -25.64 -6.54
CA GLY A 347 -30.08 -26.43 -7.08
C GLY A 347 -31.11 -26.86 -6.04
N ARG A 348 -32.24 -27.37 -6.50
CA ARG A 348 -33.26 -27.99 -5.62
C ARG A 348 -33.10 -29.50 -5.50
N LYS A 349 -32.42 -30.12 -6.46
CA LYS A 349 -32.18 -31.56 -6.53
C LYS A 349 -30.67 -31.76 -6.67
N PRO A 350 -30.07 -32.65 -5.88
CA PRO A 350 -28.64 -32.91 -5.99
C PRO A 350 -28.31 -33.53 -7.34
N ALA A 351 -27.25 -33.04 -7.98
CA ALA A 351 -26.64 -33.69 -9.13
C ALA A 351 -25.53 -34.66 -8.68
N ARG A 352 -24.97 -35.44 -9.60
CA ARG A 352 -23.80 -36.29 -9.29
C ARG A 352 -22.51 -35.48 -9.09
N MET A 353 -22.43 -34.32 -9.76
CA MET A 353 -21.30 -33.40 -9.72
C MET A 353 -21.66 -32.17 -8.90
N LEU A 354 -20.79 -31.77 -7.99
CA LEU A 354 -20.85 -30.51 -7.26
C LEU A 354 -19.80 -29.54 -7.81
N VAL A 355 -20.18 -28.32 -8.13
CA VAL A 355 -19.25 -27.24 -8.45
C VAL A 355 -19.14 -26.32 -7.23
N VAL A 356 -17.91 -25.99 -6.85
CA VAL A 356 -17.56 -25.09 -5.75
C VAL A 356 -16.90 -23.85 -6.34
N LEU A 357 -17.42 -22.67 -5.97
CA LEU A 357 -16.82 -21.38 -6.34
C LEU A 357 -16.02 -20.80 -5.16
N PRO A 358 -14.86 -20.17 -5.42
CA PRO A 358 -13.90 -19.76 -4.38
C PRO A 358 -14.24 -18.39 -3.79
N SER A 359 -15.43 -18.26 -3.18
CA SER A 359 -15.94 -17.01 -2.62
C SER A 359 -15.12 -16.44 -1.47
N LEU A 360 -14.44 -17.29 -0.68
CA LEU A 360 -13.48 -16.84 0.32
C LEU A 360 -12.25 -16.22 -0.34
N THR A 361 -11.80 -16.78 -1.47
CA THR A 361 -10.70 -16.17 -2.26
C THR A 361 -11.14 -14.85 -2.88
N TRP A 362 -12.38 -14.75 -3.38
CA TRP A 362 -12.91 -13.49 -3.90
C TRP A 362 -12.82 -12.36 -2.86
N GLN A 363 -13.23 -12.61 -1.61
CA GLN A 363 -13.08 -11.62 -0.53
C GLN A 363 -11.64 -11.49 -0.04
N GLY A 364 -10.88 -12.58 0.00
CA GLY A 364 -9.47 -12.63 0.36
C GLY A 364 -8.59 -11.69 -0.46
N GLN A 365 -8.98 -11.43 -1.71
CA GLN A 365 -8.28 -10.54 -2.64
C GLN A 365 -8.98 -9.20 -2.87
N ASN A 366 -10.14 -8.97 -2.25
CA ASN A 366 -10.91 -7.74 -2.40
C ASN A 366 -10.15 -6.57 -1.72
N PRO A 367 -9.67 -5.56 -2.46
CA PRO A 367 -8.77 -4.55 -1.93
C PRO A 367 -9.54 -3.42 -1.20
N VAL A 368 -10.15 -3.76 -0.07
CA VAL A 368 -10.86 -2.84 0.82
C VAL A 368 -9.93 -2.43 1.95
N ASP A 369 -9.98 -1.16 2.35
CA ASP A 369 -9.31 -0.62 3.56
C ASP A 369 -10.38 -0.47 4.65
N GLU A 370 -10.34 -1.35 5.64
CA GLU A 370 -11.32 -1.47 6.72
C GLU A 370 -10.87 -0.71 7.97
N ASP A 371 -9.57 -0.73 8.26
CA ASP A 371 -9.00 -0.08 9.44
C ASP A 371 -8.69 1.43 9.22
N GLY A 372 -8.79 1.90 7.98
CA GLY A 372 -8.58 3.28 7.58
C GLY A 372 -7.12 3.69 7.62
N ASP A 373 -6.17 2.76 7.44
CA ASP A 373 -4.75 3.04 7.39
C ASP A 373 -4.25 3.43 5.98
N GLY A 374 -5.08 3.25 4.95
CA GLY A 374 -4.76 3.55 3.56
C GLY A 374 -4.08 2.41 2.82
N VAL A 375 -4.06 1.21 3.36
CA VAL A 375 -3.55 -0.04 2.77
C VAL A 375 -4.71 -1.03 2.67
N PRO A 376 -4.89 -1.73 1.54
CA PRO A 376 -5.94 -2.73 1.45
C PRO A 376 -5.72 -3.95 2.37
N ASP A 377 -6.76 -4.30 3.11
CA ASP A 377 -6.89 -5.51 3.91
C ASP A 377 -7.21 -6.72 3.02
N THR A 378 -6.17 -7.51 2.74
CA THR A 378 -6.26 -8.73 1.93
C THR A 378 -5.54 -9.87 2.63
N LEU A 379 -5.93 -11.10 2.35
CA LEU A 379 -5.24 -12.30 2.85
C LEU A 379 -3.85 -12.46 2.22
N ASP A 380 -3.59 -11.88 1.03
CA ASP A 380 -2.25 -11.78 0.45
C ASP A 380 -1.34 -10.82 1.26
N ALA A 381 -1.92 -9.79 1.90
CA ALA A 381 -1.20 -8.83 2.75
C ALA A 381 -1.07 -9.26 4.22
N GLY A 382 -1.70 -10.39 4.60
CA GLY A 382 -1.62 -10.96 5.96
C GLY A 382 -2.93 -10.94 6.75
N GLY A 383 -3.99 -10.30 6.23
CA GLY A 383 -5.27 -10.13 6.93
C GLY A 383 -5.14 -9.37 8.27
N PRO A 384 -6.19 -9.41 9.13
CA PRO A 384 -7.48 -10.07 8.91
C PRO A 384 -8.32 -9.40 7.82
N ILE A 385 -9.44 -10.03 7.45
CA ILE A 385 -10.47 -9.42 6.59
C ILE A 385 -11.86 -9.70 7.16
N GLU A 386 -12.76 -8.72 7.09
CA GLU A 386 -14.19 -8.99 7.25
C GLU A 386 -14.75 -9.69 5.99
N LEU A 387 -15.67 -10.65 6.17
CA LEU A 387 -16.31 -11.34 5.03
C LEU A 387 -17.54 -10.58 4.51
N ALA A 388 -18.26 -9.91 5.41
CA ALA A 388 -19.45 -9.12 5.09
C ALA A 388 -19.06 -7.70 4.64
N ARG A 389 -18.48 -7.61 3.43
CA ARG A 389 -18.03 -6.34 2.86
C ARG A 389 -18.32 -6.23 1.36
N PRO A 390 -18.58 -5.00 0.84
CA PRO A 390 -18.79 -4.80 -0.59
C PRO A 390 -17.55 -5.14 -1.43
N LEU A 391 -17.77 -5.67 -2.63
CA LEU A 391 -16.71 -5.81 -3.62
C LEU A 391 -16.30 -4.44 -4.15
N MET A 392 -15.01 -4.09 -4.01
CA MET A 392 -14.53 -2.72 -4.18
C MET A 392 -14.60 -2.24 -5.62
N ASP A 393 -14.28 -3.08 -6.62
CA ASP A 393 -14.19 -2.63 -8.02
C ASP A 393 -14.79 -3.66 -9.01
N GLY A 394 -15.97 -4.17 -8.68
CA GLY A 394 -16.75 -5.05 -9.56
C GLY A 394 -16.50 -6.54 -9.32
N LEU A 395 -16.26 -7.28 -10.40
CA LEU A 395 -16.18 -8.74 -10.37
C LEU A 395 -14.86 -9.20 -9.75
N PRO A 396 -14.87 -10.24 -8.89
CA PRO A 396 -13.64 -10.76 -8.28
C PRO A 396 -12.62 -11.26 -9.31
N PRO A 397 -11.31 -11.20 -8.99
CA PRO A 397 -10.29 -11.88 -9.77
C PRO A 397 -10.61 -13.37 -9.95
N GLY A 398 -10.36 -13.92 -11.13
CA GLY A 398 -10.61 -15.34 -11.43
C GLY A 398 -12.05 -15.66 -11.87
N LEU A 399 -13.04 -14.80 -11.60
CA LEU A 399 -14.45 -15.07 -11.93
C LEU A 399 -14.68 -15.37 -13.42
N ALA A 400 -13.86 -14.83 -14.32
CA ALA A 400 -13.96 -15.11 -15.75
C ALA A 400 -13.77 -16.61 -16.09
N ASP A 401 -12.88 -17.31 -15.36
CA ASP A 401 -12.66 -18.74 -15.54
C ASP A 401 -13.85 -19.56 -15.03
N GLU A 402 -14.32 -19.24 -13.84
CA GLU A 402 -15.48 -19.86 -13.21
C GLU A 402 -16.76 -19.67 -14.04
N ALA A 403 -16.96 -18.45 -14.57
CA ALA A 403 -18.04 -18.11 -15.47
C ALA A 403 -17.96 -18.88 -16.80
N GLY A 404 -16.75 -19.02 -17.35
CA GLY A 404 -16.51 -19.79 -18.58
C GLY A 404 -16.85 -21.27 -18.43
N LEU A 405 -16.47 -21.88 -17.29
CA LEU A 405 -16.85 -23.24 -16.94
C LEU A 405 -18.37 -23.38 -16.88
N LEU A 406 -19.05 -22.58 -16.07
CA LEU A 406 -20.49 -22.71 -15.87
C LEU A 406 -21.26 -22.49 -17.18
N ALA A 407 -20.89 -21.48 -17.98
CA ALA A 407 -21.48 -21.26 -19.29
C ALA A 407 -21.33 -22.48 -20.22
N TYR A 408 -20.20 -23.18 -20.17
CA TYR A 408 -19.99 -24.40 -20.94
C TYR A 408 -20.84 -25.57 -20.42
N LEU A 409 -20.89 -25.80 -19.10
CA LEU A 409 -21.71 -26.86 -18.50
C LEU A 409 -23.18 -26.70 -18.88
N ASP A 410 -23.68 -25.46 -18.82
CA ASP A 410 -25.06 -25.15 -19.18
C ASP A 410 -25.36 -25.39 -20.66
N ARG A 411 -24.45 -24.92 -21.54
CA ARG A 411 -24.59 -25.09 -23.00
C ARG A 411 -24.53 -26.56 -23.41
N SER A 412 -23.72 -27.35 -22.70
CA SER A 412 -23.51 -28.79 -22.95
C SER A 412 -24.50 -29.67 -22.19
N HIS A 413 -25.44 -29.08 -21.44
CA HIS A 413 -26.43 -29.79 -20.63
C HIS A 413 -25.82 -30.80 -19.64
N LEU A 414 -24.63 -30.48 -19.11
CA LEU A 414 -23.97 -31.28 -18.09
C LEU A 414 -24.58 -30.95 -16.72
N PRO A 415 -25.22 -31.91 -16.02
CA PRO A 415 -25.88 -31.62 -14.75
C PRO A 415 -24.86 -31.40 -13.64
N TYR A 416 -25.11 -30.37 -12.83
CA TYR A 416 -24.32 -30.03 -11.65
C TYR A 416 -25.22 -29.46 -10.55
N ASP A 417 -24.76 -29.57 -9.31
CA ASP A 417 -25.19 -28.70 -8.22
C ASP A 417 -24.11 -27.65 -7.98
N LEU A 418 -24.45 -26.55 -7.32
CA LEU A 418 -23.55 -25.40 -7.17
C LEU A 418 -23.54 -24.91 -5.72
N THR A 419 -22.34 -24.73 -5.19
CA THR A 419 -22.09 -24.17 -3.88
C THR A 419 -20.88 -23.21 -3.94
N THR A 420 -20.56 -22.61 -2.81
CA THR A 420 -19.30 -21.87 -2.61
C THR A 420 -18.48 -22.54 -1.52
N ASP A 421 -17.18 -22.24 -1.48
CA ASP A 421 -16.31 -22.61 -0.36
C ASP A 421 -16.88 -22.09 0.98
N GLN A 422 -17.39 -20.86 1.02
CA GLN A 422 -18.06 -20.30 2.20
C GLN A 422 -19.31 -21.09 2.58
N GLY A 423 -20.15 -21.48 1.62
CA GLY A 423 -21.29 -22.35 1.89
C GLY A 423 -20.90 -23.71 2.48
N LEU A 424 -19.75 -24.27 2.07
CA LEU A 424 -19.22 -25.49 2.67
C LEU A 424 -18.68 -25.25 4.09
N ILE A 425 -18.07 -24.09 4.36
CA ILE A 425 -17.58 -23.70 5.69
C ILE A 425 -18.77 -23.52 6.65
N ASP A 426 -19.80 -22.82 6.22
CA ASP A 426 -20.97 -22.46 7.04
C ASP A 426 -22.03 -23.57 7.10
N GLY A 427 -21.90 -24.61 6.25
CA GLY A 427 -22.87 -25.69 6.13
C GLY A 427 -24.18 -25.25 5.46
N VAL A 428 -24.11 -24.26 4.58
CA VAL A 428 -25.23 -23.69 3.85
C VAL A 428 -25.23 -24.19 2.40
N GLY A 429 -26.35 -24.79 1.98
CA GLY A 429 -26.52 -25.31 0.62
C GLY A 429 -26.00 -26.74 0.45
N PRO A 430 -25.62 -27.13 -0.79
CA PRO A 430 -25.11 -28.47 -1.07
C PRO A 430 -23.77 -28.74 -0.37
N ALA A 431 -23.64 -29.91 0.25
CA ALA A 431 -22.41 -30.40 0.89
C ALA A 431 -21.64 -31.34 -0.04
N LEU A 432 -20.38 -31.67 0.28
CA LEU A 432 -19.55 -32.58 -0.54
C LEU A 432 -20.24 -33.95 -0.79
N THR A 433 -20.83 -34.54 0.24
CA THR A 433 -21.65 -35.75 0.13
C THR A 433 -23.12 -35.36 -0.08
N PRO A 434 -23.87 -36.01 -1.00
CA PRO A 434 -23.63 -37.33 -1.61
C PRO A 434 -23.07 -37.31 -3.03
N HIS A 435 -22.39 -36.24 -3.44
CA HIS A 435 -21.89 -36.13 -4.82
C HIS A 435 -20.75 -37.13 -5.08
N ALA A 436 -20.67 -37.64 -6.31
CA ALA A 436 -19.61 -38.55 -6.75
C ALA A 436 -18.34 -37.79 -7.14
N GLY A 437 -18.52 -36.59 -7.71
CA GLY A 437 -17.45 -35.69 -8.10
C GLY A 437 -17.66 -34.27 -7.58
N VAL A 438 -16.56 -33.62 -7.20
CA VAL A 438 -16.49 -32.22 -6.79
C VAL A 438 -15.54 -31.49 -7.72
N VAL A 439 -15.93 -30.30 -8.17
CA VAL A 439 -15.15 -29.44 -9.05
C VAL A 439 -14.87 -28.14 -8.32
N LEU A 440 -13.60 -27.85 -8.08
CA LEU A 440 -13.13 -26.55 -7.63
C LEU A 440 -12.95 -25.69 -8.88
N ALA A 441 -13.90 -24.79 -9.13
CA ALA A 441 -14.04 -24.10 -10.41
C ALA A 441 -12.95 -23.04 -10.66
N GLY A 442 -12.31 -22.57 -9.60
CA GLY A 442 -11.28 -21.56 -9.62
C GLY A 442 -10.21 -21.81 -8.56
N SER A 443 -9.39 -20.80 -8.29
CA SER A 443 -8.29 -20.90 -7.34
C SER A 443 -8.79 -20.82 -5.89
N GLU A 444 -8.96 -21.96 -5.23
CA GLU A 444 -9.15 -22.05 -3.77
C GLU A 444 -7.86 -21.69 -3.03
N ARG A 445 -7.43 -20.41 -3.05
CA ARG A 445 -6.10 -20.00 -2.58
C ARG A 445 -5.95 -20.16 -1.06
N TRP A 446 -7.03 -19.93 -0.32
CA TRP A 446 -7.11 -20.11 1.12
C TRP A 446 -8.35 -20.91 1.48
N LEU A 447 -8.20 -21.90 2.36
CA LEU A 447 -9.31 -22.62 2.97
C LEU A 447 -9.06 -22.83 4.46
N PRO A 448 -10.08 -22.88 5.32
CA PRO A 448 -9.91 -23.37 6.67
C PRO A 448 -9.38 -24.80 6.67
N SER A 449 -8.55 -25.13 7.67
CA SER A 449 -7.99 -26.48 7.83
C SER A 449 -9.08 -27.56 7.92
N SER A 450 -10.24 -27.23 8.50
CA SER A 450 -11.42 -28.09 8.54
C SER A 450 -11.94 -28.46 7.15
N LEU A 451 -12.07 -27.50 6.25
CA LEU A 451 -12.54 -27.75 4.88
C LEU A 451 -11.47 -28.47 4.04
N SER A 452 -10.19 -28.14 4.21
CA SER A 452 -9.10 -28.90 3.58
C SER A 452 -9.11 -30.38 4.01
N HIS A 453 -9.32 -30.66 5.30
CA HIS A 453 -9.45 -32.03 5.80
C HIS A 453 -10.73 -32.71 5.29
N ALA A 454 -11.84 -31.99 5.19
CA ALA A 454 -13.09 -32.53 4.65
C ALA A 454 -12.97 -32.92 3.17
N LEU A 455 -12.34 -32.08 2.35
CA LEU A 455 -12.05 -32.38 0.94
C LEU A 455 -11.16 -33.62 0.81
N ARG A 456 -10.09 -33.70 1.62
CA ARG A 456 -9.21 -34.86 1.63
C ARG A 456 -9.94 -36.14 2.05
N ALA A 457 -10.71 -36.08 3.13
CA ALA A 457 -11.48 -37.22 3.63
C ALA A 457 -12.53 -37.68 2.60
N TYR A 458 -13.18 -36.74 1.90
CA TYR A 458 -14.10 -37.03 0.81
C TYR A 458 -13.41 -37.84 -0.30
N VAL A 459 -12.22 -37.42 -0.75
CA VAL A 459 -11.45 -38.17 -1.76
C VAL A 459 -11.01 -39.52 -1.22
N GLU A 460 -10.49 -39.57 0.01
CA GLU A 460 -10.02 -40.82 0.61
C GLU A 460 -11.12 -41.88 0.74
N GLN A 461 -12.37 -41.44 0.89
CA GLN A 461 -13.59 -42.27 0.97
C GLN A 461 -14.20 -42.62 -0.41
N GLY A 462 -13.52 -42.30 -1.50
CA GLY A 462 -13.93 -42.68 -2.86
C GLY A 462 -14.52 -41.55 -3.69
N GLY A 463 -14.63 -40.34 -3.13
CA GLY A 463 -15.02 -39.15 -3.88
C GLY A 463 -13.96 -38.75 -4.91
N HIS A 464 -14.39 -38.05 -5.96
CA HIS A 464 -13.52 -37.56 -7.01
C HIS A 464 -13.43 -36.02 -6.98
N VAL A 465 -12.24 -35.46 -7.18
CA VAL A 465 -12.03 -34.00 -7.25
C VAL A 465 -11.40 -33.60 -8.58
N LEU A 466 -11.94 -32.54 -9.19
CA LEU A 466 -11.31 -31.79 -10.27
C LEU A 466 -10.98 -30.39 -9.75
N SER A 467 -9.72 -29.98 -9.86
CA SER A 467 -9.27 -28.63 -9.53
C SER A 467 -8.84 -27.90 -10.80
N LEU A 468 -9.43 -26.73 -11.05
CA LEU A 468 -9.12 -25.89 -12.21
C LEU A 468 -8.27 -24.67 -11.85
N GLY A 469 -8.09 -24.41 -10.54
CA GLY A 469 -7.37 -23.26 -10.04
C GLY A 469 -5.85 -23.45 -9.96
N ILE A 470 -5.10 -22.39 -10.23
CA ILE A 470 -3.66 -22.33 -9.94
C ILE A 470 -3.42 -21.78 -8.54
N ASP A 471 -2.30 -22.16 -7.94
CA ASP A 471 -1.91 -21.75 -6.57
C ASP A 471 -3.00 -22.06 -5.51
N SER A 472 -3.79 -23.10 -5.79
CA SER A 472 -4.95 -23.54 -5.03
C SER A 472 -4.56 -24.56 -3.96
N LEU A 473 -5.31 -24.60 -2.84
CA LEU A 473 -5.19 -25.59 -1.77
C LEU A 473 -3.85 -25.58 -1.00
N ARG A 474 -3.06 -24.51 -1.15
CA ARG A 474 -1.71 -24.39 -0.57
C ARG A 474 -1.63 -23.54 0.69
N ARG A 475 -2.71 -22.84 1.07
CA ARG A 475 -2.72 -21.99 2.26
C ARG A 475 -3.94 -22.29 3.10
N THR A 476 -3.77 -22.12 4.40
CA THR A 476 -4.88 -22.15 5.34
C THR A 476 -5.16 -20.76 5.89
N VAL A 477 -6.39 -20.56 6.35
CA VAL A 477 -6.83 -19.35 7.07
C VAL A 477 -7.70 -19.78 8.25
N THR A 478 -7.75 -18.99 9.30
CA THR A 478 -8.72 -19.16 10.39
C THR A 478 -9.95 -18.35 10.06
N GLU A 479 -11.08 -19.01 9.83
CA GLU A 479 -12.39 -18.33 9.75
C GLU A 479 -13.08 -18.47 11.10
N ALA A 480 -13.55 -17.34 11.64
CA ALA A 480 -14.48 -17.33 12.75
C ALA A 480 -15.18 -15.98 12.85
N ALA A 481 -16.49 -16.01 13.16
CA ALA A 481 -17.31 -14.83 13.44
C ALA A 481 -17.42 -13.85 12.25
N GLY A 482 -17.38 -14.36 11.02
CA GLY A 482 -17.51 -13.54 9.81
C GLY A 482 -16.20 -12.84 9.42
N GLU A 483 -15.07 -13.34 9.91
CA GLU A 483 -13.73 -12.80 9.67
C GLU A 483 -12.79 -13.94 9.27
N ALA A 484 -11.92 -13.68 8.30
CA ALA A 484 -10.84 -14.59 7.93
C ALA A 484 -9.48 -13.96 8.29
N ARG A 485 -8.68 -14.68 9.08
CA ARG A 485 -7.41 -14.19 9.65
C ARG A 485 -6.32 -15.25 9.68
N ASP A 486 -5.10 -14.83 10.00
CA ASP A 486 -3.92 -15.70 10.11
C ASP A 486 -3.65 -16.55 8.84
N PRO A 487 -3.64 -15.95 7.63
CA PRO A 487 -3.33 -16.69 6.41
C PRO A 487 -1.90 -17.24 6.47
N THR A 488 -1.73 -18.52 6.19
CA THR A 488 -0.39 -19.11 6.13
C THR A 488 0.32 -18.77 4.83
N ALA A 489 1.65 -18.85 4.84
CA ALA A 489 2.42 -18.93 3.61
C ALA A 489 2.01 -20.17 2.79
N ALA A 490 2.26 -20.12 1.48
CA ALA A 490 1.98 -21.24 0.57
C ALA A 490 2.85 -22.46 0.93
N GLN A 491 2.21 -23.59 1.18
CA GLN A 491 2.89 -24.86 1.42
C GLN A 491 3.41 -25.46 0.12
N ALA A 492 4.48 -26.25 0.20
CA ALA A 492 5.05 -26.92 -0.97
C ALA A 492 4.18 -28.07 -1.50
N THR A 493 3.35 -28.65 -0.63
CA THR A 493 2.36 -29.69 -0.96
C THR A 493 0.99 -29.13 -0.61
N ASP A 494 0.02 -29.32 -1.50
CA ASP A 494 -1.36 -28.88 -1.25
C ASP A 494 -2.14 -29.87 -0.37
N ALA A 495 -3.38 -29.49 -0.03
CA ALA A 495 -4.27 -30.29 0.82
C ALA A 495 -4.60 -31.69 0.25
N LEU A 496 -4.51 -31.87 -1.08
CA LEU A 496 -4.82 -33.12 -1.79
C LEU A 496 -3.56 -33.90 -2.20
N ALA A 497 -2.38 -33.47 -1.72
CA ALA A 497 -1.07 -34.08 -1.90
C ALA A 497 -0.33 -33.77 -3.21
N ALA A 498 -0.84 -32.92 -4.11
CA ALA A 498 -0.01 -32.49 -5.24
C ALA A 498 1.06 -31.48 -4.79
N ARG A 499 2.14 -31.39 -5.57
CA ARG A 499 3.24 -30.43 -5.37
C ARG A 499 3.34 -29.48 -6.56
N PRO A 500 2.61 -28.37 -6.55
CA PRO A 500 2.66 -27.39 -7.62
C PRO A 500 4.00 -26.64 -7.62
N GLY A 501 4.51 -26.34 -8.81
CA GLY A 501 5.67 -25.50 -9.03
C GLY A 501 5.32 -24.02 -9.23
N ALA A 502 6.34 -23.22 -9.53
CA ALA A 502 6.15 -21.81 -9.86
C ALA A 502 5.43 -21.65 -11.21
N LEU A 503 4.57 -20.64 -11.32
CA LEU A 503 3.88 -20.31 -12.57
C LEU A 503 4.89 -20.01 -13.67
N ILE A 504 4.73 -20.68 -14.82
CA ILE A 504 5.51 -20.44 -16.03
C ILE A 504 4.66 -19.57 -16.96
N THR A 505 5.23 -18.46 -17.45
CA THR A 505 4.57 -17.48 -18.33
C THR A 505 5.27 -17.37 -19.68
N GLY A 506 4.56 -16.95 -20.72
CA GLY A 506 5.10 -16.79 -22.07
C GLY A 506 5.28 -18.12 -22.81
N ASN A 507 4.57 -19.17 -22.38
CA ASN A 507 4.62 -20.47 -23.04
C ASN A 507 3.63 -20.51 -24.19
N HIS A 508 4.02 -21.07 -25.34
CA HIS A 508 3.10 -21.33 -26.46
C HIS A 508 3.14 -22.78 -26.92
N ASP A 509 3.83 -23.63 -26.16
CA ASP A 509 4.02 -25.02 -26.49
C ASP A 509 2.71 -25.80 -26.36
N LEU A 510 2.61 -26.83 -27.20
CA LEU A 510 1.54 -27.81 -27.15
C LEU A 510 1.61 -28.59 -25.83
N VAL A 511 0.48 -28.66 -25.12
CA VAL A 511 0.30 -29.58 -24.01
C VAL A 511 -0.16 -30.91 -24.59
N SER A 512 0.65 -31.95 -24.44
CA SER A 512 0.37 -33.29 -24.96
C SER A 512 0.29 -34.32 -23.84
N VAL A 513 -0.54 -35.34 -24.06
CA VAL A 513 -0.66 -36.47 -23.13
C VAL A 513 0.67 -37.23 -23.04
N ILE A 514 1.14 -37.44 -21.81
CA ILE A 514 2.35 -38.17 -21.48
C ILE A 514 2.00 -39.60 -21.04
N SER A 515 0.97 -39.73 -20.20
CA SER A 515 0.46 -41.02 -19.72
C SER A 515 -1.02 -40.88 -19.35
N ASP A 516 -1.79 -41.97 -19.47
CA ASP A 516 -3.21 -41.93 -19.15
C ASP A 516 -3.73 -43.20 -18.46
N GLY A 517 -3.15 -43.57 -17.31
CA GLY A 517 -3.59 -44.77 -16.59
C GLY A 517 -4.98 -44.64 -15.94
N LEU A 518 -5.53 -43.44 -15.79
CA LEU A 518 -6.89 -43.20 -15.32
C LEU A 518 -7.91 -43.10 -16.47
N GLY A 519 -7.46 -43.04 -17.72
CA GLY A 519 -8.32 -42.82 -18.86
C GLY A 519 -8.95 -41.43 -18.90
N ILE A 520 -8.37 -40.41 -18.25
CA ILE A 520 -8.91 -39.04 -18.20
C ILE A 520 -8.71 -38.25 -19.50
N PHE A 521 -7.86 -38.74 -20.40
CA PHE A 521 -7.66 -38.18 -21.74
C PHE A 521 -8.27 -39.05 -22.84
N ALA A 522 -8.85 -40.20 -22.49
CA ALA A 522 -9.46 -41.11 -23.45
C ALA A 522 -10.57 -40.41 -24.25
N GLY A 523 -10.55 -40.57 -25.58
CA GLY A 523 -11.53 -39.95 -26.46
C GLY A 523 -11.36 -38.44 -26.71
N THR A 524 -10.31 -37.82 -26.15
CA THR A 524 -9.91 -36.45 -26.49
C THR A 524 -8.90 -36.45 -27.64
N SER A 525 -8.64 -35.28 -28.25
CA SER A 525 -7.54 -35.12 -29.21
C SER A 525 -6.13 -35.39 -28.65
N GLY A 526 -5.98 -35.49 -27.32
CA GLY A 526 -4.69 -35.68 -26.65
C GLY A 526 -3.77 -34.46 -26.69
N ALA A 527 -4.30 -33.30 -27.09
CA ALA A 527 -3.56 -32.09 -27.40
C ALA A 527 -4.33 -30.84 -26.97
N LEU A 528 -3.69 -29.95 -26.20
CA LEU A 528 -4.25 -28.67 -25.75
C LEU A 528 -3.33 -27.51 -26.18
N LEU A 529 -3.91 -26.53 -26.89
CA LEU A 529 -3.25 -25.30 -27.33
C LEU A 529 -3.92 -24.08 -26.69
N GLY A 530 -3.22 -22.94 -26.71
CA GLY A 530 -3.79 -21.62 -26.47
C GLY A 530 -3.53 -21.03 -25.08
N TYR A 531 -2.72 -21.69 -24.26
CA TYR A 531 -2.43 -21.26 -22.89
C TYR A 531 -1.05 -20.61 -22.81
N SER A 532 -1.02 -19.30 -22.55
CA SER A 532 0.22 -18.51 -22.42
C SER A 532 0.96 -18.72 -21.10
N SER A 533 0.32 -19.38 -20.13
CA SER A 533 0.88 -19.61 -18.81
C SER A 533 0.29 -20.84 -18.15
N TYR A 534 1.10 -21.56 -17.38
CA TYR A 534 0.68 -22.76 -16.66
C TYR A 534 1.47 -22.95 -15.37
N GLN A 535 0.84 -23.58 -14.39
CA GLN A 535 1.46 -24.10 -13.18
C GLN A 535 1.86 -25.56 -13.42
N PRO A 536 3.16 -25.90 -13.36
CA PRO A 536 3.60 -27.28 -13.42
C PRO A 536 3.28 -28.03 -12.11
N PHE A 537 3.12 -29.35 -12.19
CA PHE A 537 3.06 -30.25 -11.03
C PHE A 537 4.34 -31.07 -10.97
N LEU A 538 5.12 -30.87 -9.92
CA LEU A 538 6.45 -31.47 -9.78
C LEU A 538 6.39 -32.93 -9.32
N SER A 539 5.41 -33.27 -8.48
CA SER A 539 5.16 -34.62 -7.96
C SER A 539 3.84 -34.65 -7.18
N VAL A 540 3.48 -35.84 -6.70
CA VAL A 540 2.44 -36.04 -5.67
C VAL A 540 3.08 -36.69 -4.44
N ALA A 541 2.65 -36.29 -3.25
CA ALA A 541 3.15 -36.82 -1.98
C ALA A 541 2.41 -38.11 -1.60
N SER A 542 3.13 -39.04 -0.96
CA SER A 542 2.54 -40.28 -0.42
C SER A 542 1.38 -39.97 0.54
N PRO A 543 0.27 -40.74 0.51
CA PRO A 543 0.05 -41.99 -0.22
C PRO A 543 -0.45 -41.83 -1.66
N ALA A 544 -0.53 -40.61 -2.20
CA ALA A 544 -1.02 -40.39 -3.56
C ALA A 544 -0.10 -41.03 -4.60
N GLN A 545 -0.69 -41.48 -5.71
CA GLN A 545 0.02 -42.09 -6.83
C GLN A 545 -0.36 -41.39 -8.12
N LEU A 546 0.63 -40.81 -8.80
CA LEU A 546 0.45 -40.14 -10.08
C LEU A 546 0.25 -41.17 -11.20
N VAL A 547 -0.84 -41.04 -11.97
CA VAL A 547 -1.29 -42.08 -12.91
C VAL A 547 -1.53 -41.55 -14.34
N SER A 548 -2.05 -40.32 -14.47
CA SER A 548 -2.26 -39.65 -15.76
C SER A 548 -1.57 -38.29 -15.77
N GLN A 549 -0.99 -37.90 -16.90
CA GLN A 549 -0.20 -36.68 -17.03
C GLN A 549 -0.30 -36.11 -18.45
N ALA A 550 -0.35 -34.78 -18.57
CA ALA A 550 -0.10 -34.06 -19.81
C ALA A 550 0.75 -32.81 -19.53
N GLY A 551 1.61 -32.42 -20.46
CA GLY A 551 2.56 -31.32 -20.27
C GLY A 551 3.20 -30.85 -21.57
N THR A 552 4.06 -29.83 -21.46
CA THR A 552 4.77 -29.25 -22.61
C THR A 552 6.16 -29.85 -22.76
N GLY A 553 6.40 -30.52 -23.89
CA GLY A 553 7.69 -31.14 -24.21
C GLY A 553 8.15 -32.13 -23.13
N ASN A 554 9.41 -31.99 -22.70
CA ASN A 554 10.02 -32.81 -21.64
C ASN A 554 9.92 -32.15 -20.24
N GLY A 555 9.15 -31.07 -20.10
CA GLY A 555 8.97 -30.36 -18.83
C GLY A 555 8.01 -31.10 -17.87
N PRO A 556 7.91 -30.65 -16.60
CA PRO A 556 6.90 -31.18 -15.68
C PRO A 556 5.48 -31.02 -16.24
N PRO A 557 4.55 -31.94 -15.91
CA PRO A 557 3.19 -31.89 -16.42
C PRO A 557 2.44 -30.65 -15.93
N SER A 558 1.56 -30.10 -16.78
CA SER A 558 0.62 -29.02 -16.45
C SER A 558 -0.78 -29.54 -16.15
N ILE A 559 -1.05 -30.81 -16.42
CA ILE A 559 -2.26 -31.53 -16.03
C ILE A 559 -1.84 -32.85 -15.41
N VAL A 560 -2.39 -33.17 -14.23
CA VAL A 560 -2.12 -34.43 -13.55
C VAL A 560 -3.41 -35.08 -13.08
N GLY A 561 -3.44 -36.41 -13.12
CA GLY A 561 -4.46 -37.23 -12.50
C GLY A 561 -3.81 -38.26 -11.59
N TYR A 562 -4.23 -38.35 -10.35
CA TYR A 562 -3.66 -39.25 -9.35
C TYR A 562 -4.73 -39.89 -8.47
N ARG A 563 -4.39 -41.06 -7.91
CA ARG A 563 -5.21 -41.73 -6.91
C ARG A 563 -4.79 -41.27 -5.53
N LEU A 564 -5.77 -40.96 -4.69
CA LEU A 564 -5.58 -40.68 -3.26
C LEU A 564 -6.53 -41.60 -2.48
N ALA A 565 -5.95 -42.68 -1.93
CA ALA A 565 -6.70 -43.82 -1.40
C ALA A 565 -7.73 -44.36 -2.41
N GLN A 566 -9.03 -44.24 -2.13
CA GLN A 566 -10.10 -44.79 -2.98
C GLN A 566 -10.54 -43.84 -4.09
N GLY A 567 -10.26 -42.54 -3.95
CA GLY A 567 -10.69 -41.50 -4.88
C GLY A 567 -9.67 -41.15 -5.96
N ILE A 568 -10.04 -40.15 -6.75
CA ILE A 568 -9.23 -39.61 -7.85
C ILE A 568 -9.21 -38.10 -7.69
N VAL A 569 -8.04 -37.51 -7.90
CA VAL A 569 -7.88 -36.07 -8.05
C VAL A 569 -7.30 -35.78 -9.42
N VAL A 570 -7.87 -34.80 -10.10
CA VAL A 570 -7.38 -34.25 -11.36
C VAL A 570 -7.09 -32.77 -11.13
N ASP A 571 -5.86 -32.34 -11.37
CA ASP A 571 -5.46 -30.94 -11.30
C ASP A 571 -5.13 -30.43 -12.70
N ILE A 572 -5.74 -29.32 -13.10
CA ILE A 572 -5.48 -28.61 -14.36
C ILE A 572 -4.80 -27.28 -14.03
N GLY A 573 -3.48 -27.24 -14.19
CA GLY A 573 -2.64 -26.07 -13.93
C GLY A 573 -2.60 -25.08 -15.09
N LEU A 574 -3.62 -25.03 -15.94
CA LEU A 574 -3.65 -24.14 -17.11
C LEU A 574 -4.36 -22.83 -16.76
N SER A 575 -3.63 -21.72 -16.73
CA SER A 575 -4.23 -20.41 -16.45
C SER A 575 -5.16 -20.00 -17.60
N GLY A 576 -6.37 -19.55 -17.28
CA GLY A 576 -7.38 -19.24 -18.30
C GLY A 576 -8.14 -20.46 -18.83
N PHE A 577 -8.00 -21.65 -18.22
CA PHE A 577 -8.66 -22.87 -18.69
C PHE A 577 -10.18 -22.71 -18.77
N GLY A 578 -10.81 -22.30 -17.67
CA GLY A 578 -12.26 -22.12 -17.61
C GLY A 578 -12.79 -21.10 -18.62
N SER A 579 -12.11 -19.96 -18.75
CA SER A 579 -12.51 -18.87 -19.67
C SER A 579 -12.28 -19.22 -21.14
N SER A 580 -11.45 -20.21 -21.43
CA SER A 580 -11.26 -20.73 -22.79
C SER A 580 -12.37 -21.68 -23.25
N LEU A 581 -13.09 -22.33 -22.32
CA LEU A 581 -14.10 -23.35 -22.64
C LEU A 581 -15.17 -22.89 -23.63
N PRO A 582 -15.64 -21.64 -23.67
CA PRO A 582 -16.61 -21.21 -24.68
C PRO A 582 -16.14 -21.32 -26.14
N SER A 583 -14.84 -21.38 -26.40
CA SER A 583 -14.24 -21.36 -27.75
C SER A 583 -13.18 -22.44 -28.02
N ASN A 584 -12.67 -23.13 -26.99
CA ASN A 584 -11.62 -24.14 -27.12
C ASN A 584 -12.17 -25.57 -27.14
N VAL A 585 -12.31 -26.15 -28.33
CA VAL A 585 -12.89 -27.50 -28.52
C VAL A 585 -12.11 -28.58 -27.75
N ASN A 586 -10.78 -28.54 -27.72
CA ASN A 586 -9.98 -29.53 -27.00
C ASN A 586 -10.21 -29.46 -25.48
N ALA A 587 -10.38 -28.25 -24.93
CA ALA A 587 -10.73 -28.07 -23.52
C ALA A 587 -12.16 -28.56 -23.23
N GLN A 588 -13.10 -28.34 -24.16
CA GLN A 588 -14.47 -28.85 -24.07
C GLN A 588 -14.49 -30.38 -24.07
N GLU A 589 -13.77 -31.04 -24.98
CA GLU A 589 -13.66 -32.50 -25.03
C GLU A 589 -13.12 -33.07 -23.71
N LEU A 590 -12.07 -32.45 -23.16
CA LEU A 590 -11.50 -32.86 -21.88
C LEU A 590 -12.52 -32.72 -20.74
N ILE A 591 -13.20 -31.58 -20.60
CA ILE A 591 -14.17 -31.40 -19.51
C ILE A 591 -15.39 -32.29 -19.68
N GLY A 592 -15.91 -32.45 -20.90
CA GLY A 592 -17.02 -33.36 -21.17
C GLY A 592 -16.69 -34.79 -20.75
N HIS A 593 -15.48 -35.26 -21.06
CA HIS A 593 -15.02 -36.59 -20.67
C HIS A 593 -14.80 -36.71 -19.15
N LEU A 594 -14.12 -35.73 -18.53
CA LEU A 594 -13.93 -35.70 -17.08
C LEU A 594 -15.25 -35.70 -16.30
N TRP A 595 -16.30 -35.05 -16.83
CA TRP A 595 -17.64 -35.07 -16.22
C TRP A 595 -18.21 -36.49 -16.13
N SER A 596 -17.93 -37.32 -17.14
CA SER A 596 -18.33 -38.73 -17.14
C SER A 596 -17.47 -39.58 -16.22
N VAL A 597 -16.15 -39.36 -16.18
CA VAL A 597 -15.22 -40.17 -15.39
C VAL A 597 -15.39 -39.91 -13.90
N LEU A 598 -15.48 -38.64 -13.50
CA LEU A 598 -15.57 -38.23 -12.09
C LEU A 598 -17.00 -38.29 -11.56
N GLY A 599 -17.98 -38.29 -12.46
CA GLY A 599 -19.39 -38.44 -12.13
C GLY A 599 -19.91 -39.87 -12.22
N ALA A 600 -19.08 -40.85 -12.59
CA ALA A 600 -19.43 -42.28 -12.65
C ALA A 600 -19.67 -42.88 -11.28
#